data_AF-A0AAN8HFE6-F1
#
_entry.id   AF-A0AAN8HFE6-F1
#
_cell.length_a   1.000
_cell.length_b   1.000
_cell.length_c   1.000
_cell.angle_alpha   90.00
_cell.angle_beta   90.00
_cell.angle_gamma   90.00
#
_symmetry.space_group_name_H-M   'P 1'
#
loop_
_entity.id
_entity.type
_entity.pdbx_description
1 polymer ?
#
loop_
_entity_poly.entity_id
_entity_poly.type
_entity_poly.pdbx_seq_one_letter_code
_entity_poly.pdbx_strand_id
1 'polypeptide(L)'
;MARFSVQGVFNYSMLTLSDHERVLYVGARETLFALDPNNINRQLRPQMEWPAPQDKKRECVAKGKNNQVTRILWGLPAFLQAT
;
A
#
# COMPACT_ATOMS: atom_id res chain seq x y z
N MET A 1 16.67 -16.82 2.46
CA MET A 1 16.02 -15.50 2.60
C MET A 1 14.58 -15.62 2.11
N ALA A 2 13.61 -15.20 2.92
CA ALA A 2 12.21 -15.15 2.47
C ALA A 2 12.00 -13.93 1.55
N ARG A 3 11.13 -14.05 0.54
CA ARG A 3 10.78 -12.97 -0.37
C ARG A 3 9.27 -12.93 -0.56
N PHE A 4 8.68 -11.76 -0.32
CA PHE A 4 7.27 -11.51 -0.59
C PHE A 4 7.11 -10.82 -1.95
N SER A 5 6.17 -11.29 -2.77
CA SER A 5 5.74 -10.62 -4.00
C SER A 5 4.38 -11.13 -4.44
N VAL A 6 3.50 -10.23 -4.85
CA VAL A 6 2.17 -10.55 -5.39
C VAL A 6 2.14 -10.27 -6.89
N GLN A 7 1.47 -11.16 -7.64
CA GLN A 7 1.32 -10.99 -9.09
C GLN A 7 0.49 -9.73 -9.40
N GLY A 8 0.94 -8.91 -10.35
CA GLY A 8 0.26 -7.66 -10.72
C GLY A 8 0.55 -6.48 -9.78
N VAL A 9 1.30 -6.69 -8.69
CA VAL A 9 1.64 -5.65 -7.72
C VAL A 9 3.10 -5.26 -7.87
N PHE A 10 3.33 -3.95 -8.02
CA PHE A 10 4.64 -3.37 -8.25
C PHE A 10 4.79 -2.07 -7.45
N ASN A 11 6.04 -1.61 -7.30
CA ASN A 11 6.40 -0.41 -6.52
C ASN A 11 6.03 -0.51 -5.03
N TYR A 12 6.65 -1.46 -4.33
CA TYR A 12 6.65 -1.50 -2.87
C TYR A 12 7.45 -0.31 -2.34
N SER A 13 6.78 0.74 -1.86
CA SER A 13 7.40 2.02 -1.49
C SER A 13 7.26 2.37 -0.02
N MET A 14 6.45 1.62 0.73
CA MET A 14 6.22 1.85 2.15
C MET A 14 6.34 0.55 2.93
N LEU A 15 7.10 0.58 4.01
CA LEU A 15 7.28 -0.51 4.97
C LEU A 15 7.13 0.09 6.36
N THR A 16 6.21 -0.44 7.16
CA THR A 16 5.95 0.06 8.51
C THR A 16 5.71 -1.11 9.44
N LEU A 17 6.58 -1.25 10.44
CA LEU A 17 6.45 -2.27 11.47
C LEU A 17 5.69 -1.69 12.66
N SER A 18 4.57 -2.32 13.02
CA SER A 18 3.85 -2.07 14.26
C SER A 18 4.27 -3.11 15.29
N ASP A 19 5.07 -2.70 16.28
CA ASP A 19 5.56 -3.59 17.33
C ASP A 19 4.40 -4.08 18.23
N HIS A 20 3.47 -3.17 18.54
CA HIS A 20 2.30 -3.45 19.36
C HIS A 20 1.38 -4.51 18.74
N GLU A 21 1.09 -4.39 17.44
CA GLU A 21 0.25 -5.36 16.74
C GLU A 21 1.03 -6.56 16.21
N ARG A 22 2.37 -6.51 16.23
CA ARG A 22 3.27 -7.46 15.55
C ARG A 22 2.91 -7.66 14.08
N VAL A 23 2.69 -6.56 13.37
CA VAL A 23 2.33 -6.55 11.95
C VAL A 23 3.32 -5.70 11.15
N LEU A 24 3.77 -6.24 10.01
CA LEU A 24 4.50 -5.49 9.00
C LEU A 24 3.53 -5.02 7.92
N TYR A 25 3.23 -3.73 7.93
CA TYR A 25 2.48 -3.07 6.87
C TYR A 25 3.39 -2.82 5.68
N VAL A 26 2.96 -3.26 4.50
CA VAL A 26 3.67 -3.06 3.23
C VAL A 26 2.74 -2.34 2.27
N GLY A 27 3.06 -1.10 1.95
CA GLY A 27 2.36 -0.32 0.95
C GLY A 27 3.03 -0.45 -0.41
N ALA A 28 2.24 -0.86 -1.40
CA ALA A 28 2.62 -0.81 -2.81
C ALA A 28 1.64 0.07 -3.59
N ARG A 29 1.85 0.21 -4.89
CA ARG A 29 0.95 1.03 -5.71
C ARG A 29 -0.46 0.47 -5.65
N GLU A 30 -1.40 1.31 -5.19
CA GLU A 30 -2.83 1.01 -5.14
C GLU A 30 -3.20 -0.19 -4.24
N THR A 31 -2.29 -0.65 -3.36
CA THR A 31 -2.55 -1.77 -2.45
C THR A 31 -1.73 -1.68 -1.16
N LEU A 32 -2.32 -2.19 -0.07
CA LEU A 32 -1.71 -2.29 1.25
C LEU A 32 -1.80 -3.74 1.74
N PHE A 33 -0.69 -4.27 2.25
CA PHE A 33 -0.60 -5.58 2.85
C PHE A 33 -0.27 -5.47 4.34
N ALA A 34 -0.77 -6.44 5.11
CA ALA A 34 -0.39 -6.64 6.50
C ALA A 34 0.19 -8.05 6.62
N LEU A 35 1.51 -8.13 6.83
CA LEU A 35 2.30 -9.36 6.85
C LEU A 35 2.78 -9.66 8.27
N ASP A 36 3.07 -10.92 8.55
CA ASP A 36 3.76 -11.31 9.78
C ASP A 36 5.26 -10.95 9.68
N PRO A 37 5.82 -10.17 10.61
CA PRO A 37 7.24 -9.82 10.58
C PRO A 37 8.17 -11.03 10.75
N ASN A 38 7.71 -12.10 11.39
CA ASN A 38 8.47 -13.36 11.53
C ASN A 38 8.35 -14.25 10.29
N ASN A 39 7.25 -14.11 9.53
CA ASN A 39 7.01 -14.86 8.31
C ASN A 39 6.28 -14.02 7.26
N ILE A 40 7.05 -13.33 6.43
CA ILE A 40 6.51 -12.42 5.40
C ILE A 40 5.70 -13.13 4.29
N ASN A 41 5.73 -14.47 4.22
CA ASN A 41 4.85 -15.22 3.31
C ASN A 41 3.44 -15.40 3.90
N ARG A 42 3.28 -15.16 5.21
CA ARG A 42 2.01 -15.22 5.91
C ARG A 42 1.40 -13.83 5.97
N GLN A 43 0.29 -13.67 5.29
CA GLN A 43 -0.50 -12.46 5.35
C GLN A 43 -1.44 -12.53 6.57
N LEU A 44 -1.38 -11.53 7.44
CA LEU A 44 -2.16 -11.47 8.68
C LEU A 44 -3.55 -10.85 8.47
N ARG A 45 -3.70 -9.94 7.49
CA ARG A 45 -4.98 -9.30 7.14
C ARG A 45 -5.19 -9.31 5.63
N PRO A 46 -6.44 -9.36 5.14
CA PRO A 46 -6.73 -9.27 3.70
C PRO A 46 -6.04 -8.06 3.05
N GLN A 47 -5.64 -8.22 1.79
CA GLN A 47 -5.02 -7.10 1.07
C GLN A 47 -6.08 -6.01 0.91
N MET A 48 -5.69 -4.76 1.12
CA MET A 48 -6.58 -3.64 0.95
C MET A 48 -6.21 -2.93 -0.33
N GLU A 49 -7.06 -3.08 -1.35
CA GLU A 49 -6.93 -2.34 -2.60
C GLU A 49 -7.41 -0.90 -2.38
N TRP A 50 -6.55 0.06 -2.72
CA TRP A 50 -6.85 1.48 -2.63
C TRP A 50 -6.47 2.17 -3.94
N PRO A 51 -7.21 1.91 -5.03
CA PRO A 51 -6.93 2.52 -6.32
C PRO A 51 -7.24 4.03 -6.26
N ALA A 52 -6.39 4.84 -6.89
CA ALA A 52 -6.73 6.24 -7.06
C ALA A 52 -7.97 6.38 -7.98
N PRO A 53 -8.97 7.21 -7.63
CA PRO A 53 -10.17 7.42 -8.45
C PRO A 53 -9.80 7.85 -9.88
N GLN A 54 -10.55 7.38 -10.87
CA GLN A 54 -10.24 7.68 -12.29
C GLN A 54 -10.26 9.18 -12.59
N ASP A 55 -11.15 9.96 -11.97
CA ASP A 55 -11.21 11.40 -12.17
C ASP A 55 -9.94 12.11 -11.74
N LYS A 56 -9.34 11.67 -10.62
CA LYS A 56 -8.06 12.19 -10.14
C LYS A 56 -6.89 11.75 -11.00
N LYS A 57 -6.93 10.53 -11.54
CA LYS A 57 -5.96 10.06 -12.54
C LYS A 57 -6.02 10.93 -13.80
N ARG A 58 -7.23 11.24 -14.31
CA ARG A 58 -7.45 12.12 -15.47
C ARG A 58 -6.97 13.55 -15.20
N GLU A 59 -7.25 14.10 -14.03
CA GLU A 59 -6.79 15.43 -13.62
C GLU A 59 -5.26 15.51 -13.57
N CYS A 60 -4.57 14.48 -13.06
CA CYS A 60 -3.11 14.43 -13.07
C CYS A 60 -2.53 14.42 -14.49
N VAL A 61 -3.13 13.65 -15.41
CA VAL A 61 -2.72 13.60 -16.82
C VAL A 61 -2.97 14.94 -17.51
N ALA A 62 -4.12 15.57 -17.26
CA ALA A 62 -4.46 16.88 -17.79
C ALA A 62 -3.47 17.97 -17.31
N LYS A 63 -2.91 17.81 -16.10
CA LYS A 63 -1.84 18.68 -15.58
C LYS A 63 -0.43 18.30 -16.08
N GLY A 64 -0.32 17.44 -17.10
CA GLY A 64 0.94 17.03 -17.71
C GLY A 64 1.78 16.06 -16.86
N LYS A 65 1.22 15.48 -15.78
CA LYS A 65 1.92 14.48 -14.95
C LYS A 65 1.62 13.06 -15.43
N ASN A 66 2.63 12.20 -15.35
CA ASN A 66 2.51 10.81 -15.74
C ASN A 66 1.41 10.10 -14.94
N ASN A 67 0.52 9.38 -15.62
CA ASN A 67 -0.57 8.58 -15.03
C ASN A 67 -0.07 7.47 -14.09
N GLN A 68 1.24 7.18 -14.12
CA GLN A 68 1.90 6.22 -13.25
C GLN A 68 2.22 6.79 -11.85
N VAL A 69 2.31 8.12 -11.70
CA VAL A 69 2.78 8.79 -10.47
C VAL A 69 1.63 9.49 -9.75
N THR A 70 0.47 8.83 -9.64
CA THR A 70 -0.61 9.32 -8.78
C THR A 70 -0.31 8.90 -7.34
N ARG A 71 0.52 9.69 -6.64
CA ARG A 71 0.81 9.49 -5.21
C ARG A 71 -0.40 9.91 -4.38
N ILE A 72 -1.23 8.96 -4.01
CA ILE A 72 -2.32 9.13 -3.06
C ILE A 72 -1.72 9.20 -1.65
N LEU A 73 -1.36 10.39 -1.20
CA LEU A 73 -1.15 10.68 0.22
C LEU A 73 -2.53 10.91 0.86
N TRP A 74 -3.36 9.88 0.94
CA TRP A 74 -4.44 9.90 1.94
C TRP A 74 -3.80 9.39 3.22
N GLY A 75 -3.90 10.17 4.29
CA GLY A 75 -3.21 9.91 5.55
C GLY A 75 -3.47 8.50 6.08
N LEU A 76 -2.57 7.57 5.77
CA LEU A 76 -2.46 6.27 6.43
C LEU A 76 -2.47 6.36 7.98
N PRO A 77 -1.94 7.40 8.65
CA PRO A 77 -2.14 7.52 10.09
C PRO A 77 -3.61 7.71 10.50
N ALA A 78 -4.47 8.29 9.67
CA ALA A 78 -5.88 8.49 10.02
C ALA A 78 -6.71 7.20 9.93
N PHE A 79 -6.31 6.23 9.09
CA PHE A 79 -7.04 4.96 8.96
C PHE A 79 -6.65 3.97 10.06
N LEU A 80 -5.41 4.01 10.56
CA LEU A 80 -5.01 3.24 11.75
C LEU A 80 -5.56 3.83 13.07
N GLN A 81 -5.97 5.11 13.08
CA GLN A 81 -6.55 5.77 14.26
C GLN A 81 -8.10 5.71 14.28
N ALA A 82 -8.74 5.09 13.29
CA ALA A 82 -10.19 5.02 13.15
C ALA A 82 -10.80 3.67 13.59
N THR A 83 -10.02 2.82 14.28
CA THR A 83 -10.48 1.58 14.93
C THR A 83 -10.10 1.58 16.40
#